data_AF-A0AAQ4D484-F1
#
_entry.id   AF-A0AAQ4D484-F1
#
_cell.length_a   1.000
_cell.length_b   1.000
_cell.length_c   1.000
_cell.angle_alpha   90.00
_cell.angle_beta   90.00
_cell.angle_gamma   90.00
#
_symmetry.space_group_name_H-M   'P 1'
#
loop_
_entity.id
_entity.type
_entity.pdbx_description
1 polymer ?
#
loop_
_entity_poly.entity_id
_entity_poly.type
_entity_poly.pdbx_seq_one_letter_code
_entity_poly.pdbx_strand_id
1 'polypeptide(L)' 'MGSLLQFFLTSSHLEFVLSLGGAVLFSFFIIFDTHMLMHRVSPEEYILATIELYLDIINLFLHILRIIGEARRN' A
#
# COMPACT_ATOMS: atom_id res chain seq x y z
N MET A 1 23.65 20.07 5.52
CA MET A 1 22.24 20.22 5.12
C MET A 1 21.54 18.86 5.23
N GLY A 2 21.16 18.42 6.44
CA GLY A 2 20.59 17.08 6.63
C GLY A 2 20.17 16.75 8.06
N SER A 3 20.72 17.46 9.05
CA SER A 3 20.46 17.20 10.47
C SER A 3 19.01 17.48 10.91
N LEU A 4 18.34 18.50 10.35
CA LEU A 4 16.93 18.81 10.68
C LEU A 4 15.95 17.80 10.08
N LEU A 5 16.22 17.36 8.84
CA LEU A 5 15.46 16.28 8.21
C LEU A 5 15.63 14.99 8.99
N GLN A 6 16.85 14.67 9.43
CA GLN A 6 17.12 13.46 10.20
C GLN A 6 16.46 13.49 11.58
N PHE A 7 16.37 14.65 12.24
CA PHE A 7 15.68 14.79 13.53
C PHE A 7 14.15 14.64 13.40
N PHE A 8 13.55 15.18 12.33
CA PHE A 8 12.12 15.01 12.04
C PHE A 8 11.79 13.58 11.58
N LEU A 9 12.62 12.99 10.72
CA LEU A 9 12.39 11.66 10.14
C LEU A 9 12.67 10.52 11.14
N THR A 10 13.51 10.72 12.15
CA THR A 10 13.82 9.69 13.19
C THR A 10 12.75 9.58 14.28
N SER A 11 11.74 10.47 14.28
CA SER A 11 10.71 10.40 15.33
C SER A 11 9.71 9.27 15.04
N SER A 12 9.62 8.32 15.98
CA SER A 12 8.81 7.09 15.82
C SER A 12 7.33 7.35 15.53
N HIS A 13 6.78 8.48 16.01
CA HIS A 13 5.41 8.88 15.71
C HIS A 13 5.24 9.39 14.28
N LEU A 14 6.23 10.09 13.70
CA LEU A 14 6.16 10.54 12.31
C LEU A 14 6.34 9.38 11.35
N GLU A 15 7.24 8.42 11.64
CA GLU A 15 7.35 7.19 10.85
C GLU A 15 6.03 6.40 10.82
N PHE A 16 5.37 6.28 11.97
CA PHE A 16 4.08 5.60 12.07
C PHE A 16 3.00 6.29 11.22
N VAL A 17 2.87 7.63 11.32
CA VAL A 17 1.88 8.40 10.56
C VAL A 17 2.17 8.37 9.06
N LEU A 18 3.44 8.47 8.65
CA LEU A 18 3.83 8.36 7.25
C LEU A 18 3.57 6.96 6.69
N SER A 19 3.83 5.92 7.46
CA SER A 19 3.56 4.53 7.07
C SER A 19 2.06 4.25 6.95
N LEU A 20 1.26 4.76 7.90
CA LEU A 20 -0.20 4.69 7.84
C LEU A 20 -0.75 5.44 6.63
N GLY A 21 -0.26 6.66 6.39
CA GLY A 21 -0.62 7.47 5.23
C GLY A 21 -0.26 6.80 3.89
N GLY A 22 0.92 6.20 3.81
CA GLY A 22 1.36 5.43 2.64
C GLY A 22 0.45 4.23 2.38
N ALA A 23 0.08 3.47 3.42
CA ALA A 23 -0.82 2.33 3.28
C ALA A 23 -2.22 2.72 2.77
N VAL A 24 -2.77 3.82 3.29
CA VAL A 24 -4.07 4.37 2.84
C VAL A 24 -4.00 4.82 1.38
N LEU A 25 -2.93 5.51 0.98
CA LEU A 25 -2.75 6.01 -0.38
C LEU A 25 -2.60 4.86 -1.38
N PHE A 26 -1.82 3.83 -1.06
CA PHE A 26 -1.72 2.62 -1.89
C PHE A 26 -3.03 1.85 -2.00
N SER A 27 -3.83 1.80 -0.92
CA SER A 27 -5.15 1.17 -0.97
C SER A 27 -6.09 1.89 -1.95
N PHE A 28 -6.05 3.22 -2.00
CA PHE A 28 -6.82 3.98 -2.97
C PHE A 28 -6.34 3.79 -4.41
N PHE A 29 -5.03 3.65 -4.64
CA PHE A 29 -4.52 3.32 -5.97
C PHE A 29 -5.01 1.95 -6.46
N ILE A 30 -4.97 0.92 -5.61
CA ILE A 30 -5.48 -0.41 -5.98
C ILE A 30 -6.95 -0.35 -6.39
N ILE A 31 -7.78 0.39 -5.63
CA ILE A 31 -9.21 0.56 -5.97
C ILE A 31 -9.38 1.26 -7.32
N PHE A 32 -8.60 2.32 -7.57
CA PHE A 32 -8.66 3.07 -8.82
C PHE A 32 -8.21 2.23 -10.02
N ASP A 33 -7.09 1.51 -9.89
CA ASP A 33 -6.56 0.65 -10.94
C ASP A 33 -7.52 -0.51 -11.23
N THR A 34 -8.10 -1.12 -10.19
CA THR A 34 -9.15 -2.15 -10.33
C THR A 34 -10.38 -1.60 -11.06
N HIS A 35 -10.83 -0.39 -10.70
CA HIS A 35 -11.97 0.25 -11.36
C HIS A 35 -11.68 0.48 -12.85
N MET A 36 -10.48 0.94 -13.19
CA MET A 36 -10.06 1.18 -14.57
C MET A 36 -9.90 -0.12 -15.37
N LEU A 37 -9.34 -1.16 -14.75
CA LEU A 37 -9.20 -2.50 -15.32
C LEU A 37 -10.56 -3.12 -15.64
N MET A 38 -11.50 -3.09 -14.68
CA MET A 38 -12.86 -3.63 -14.86
C MET A 38 -13.64 -2.95 -16.00
N HIS A 39 -13.36 -1.68 -16.30
CA HIS A 39 -14.06 -0.95 -17.36
C HIS A 39 -13.42 -1.11 -18.75
N ARG A 40 -12.22 -1.68 -18.85
CA ARG A 40 -11.46 -1.76 -20.12
C ARG A 40 -11.21 -3.18 -20.62
N VAL A 41 -11.36 -4.18 -19.76
CA VAL A 41 -10.99 -5.56 -20.07
C VAL A 41 -12.13 -6.27 -20.78
N SER A 42 -11.85 -6.78 -21.98
CA SER A 42 -12.72 -7.71 -22.73
C SER A 42 -12.90 -9.01 -21.91
N PRO A 43 -14.06 -9.71 -21.99
CA PRO A 43 -14.29 -10.98 -21.27
C PRO A 43 -13.20 -12.05 -21.52
N GLU A 44 -12.48 -11.94 -22.64
CA GLU A 44 -11.39 -12.84 -23.04
C GLU A 44 -10.10 -12.64 -22.22
N GLU A 45 -9.92 -11.46 -21.60
CA GLU A 45 -8.71 -11.07 -20.86
C GLU A 45 -8.91 -11.08 -19.33
N TYR A 46 -10.04 -11.59 -18.85
CA TYR A 46 -10.40 -11.58 -17.42
C TYR A 46 -9.39 -12.35 -16.54
N ILE A 47 -8.73 -13.38 -17.08
CA ILE A 47 -7.74 -14.18 -16.36
C ILE A 47 -6.54 -13.31 -15.98
N LEU A 48 -6.04 -12.50 -16.91
CA LEU A 48 -4.90 -11.62 -16.67
C LEU A 48 -5.28 -10.53 -15.65
N ALA A 49 -6.44 -9.91 -15.83
CA ALA A 49 -6.97 -8.92 -14.89
C ALA A 49 -7.14 -9.49 -13.47
N THR A 50 -7.56 -10.74 -13.34
CA THR A 50 -7.70 -11.42 -12.04
C THR A 50 -6.35 -11.69 -11.39
N ILE A 51 -5.32 -12.01 -12.18
CA ILE A 51 -3.95 -12.22 -11.68
C ILE A 51 -3.36 -10.90 -11.18
N GLU A 52 -3.53 -9.80 -11.90
CA GLU A 52 -3.07 -8.46 -11.47
C GLU A 52 -3.72 -8.05 -10.15
N LEU A 53 -5.05 -8.18 -10.05
CA LEU A 53 -5.78 -7.91 -8.82
C LEU A 53 -5.33 -8.79 -7.64
N TYR A 54 -5.04 -10.07 -7.91
CA TYR A 54 -4.54 -11.00 -6.90
C TYR A 54 -3.18 -10.56 -6.34
N LEU A 55 -2.27 -10.09 -7.20
CA LEU A 55 -0.96 -9.59 -6.78
C LEU A 55 -1.08 -8.31 -5.94
N ASP A 56 -1.98 -7.41 -6.30
CA ASP A 56 -2.26 -6.19 -5.53
C ASP A 56 -2.78 -6.50 -4.12
N ILE A 57 -3.71 -7.46 -4.01
CA ILE A 57 -4.25 -7.91 -2.71
C ILE A 57 -3.15 -8.52 -1.83
N ILE A 58 -2.24 -9.33 -2.39
CA ILE A 58 -1.11 -9.89 -1.65
C ILE A 58 -0.20 -8.78 -1.13
N ASN A 59 0.12 -7.79 -1.96
CA ASN A 59 0.99 -6.67 -1.56
C ASN A 59 0.38 -5.86 -0.41
N LEU A 60 -0.93 -5.61 -0.45
CA LEU A 60 -1.67 -4.95 0.62
C LEU A 60 -1.65 -5.79 1.92
N PHE A 61 -1.89 -7.10 1.82
CA PHE A 61 -1.85 -8.01 2.96
C PHE A 61 -0.48 -8.01 3.65
N LEU A 62 0.62 -8.05 2.89
CA LEU A 62 1.98 -7.99 3.43
C LEU A 62 2.28 -6.65 4.12
N HIS A 63 1.78 -5.54 3.58
CA HIS A 63 1.90 -4.22 4.23
C HIS A 63 1.15 -4.19 5.57
N ILE A 64 -0.06 -4.71 5.62
CA ILE A 64 -0.85 -4.80 6.86
C ILE A 64 -0.14 -5.68 7.89
N LEU A 65 0.39 -6.84 7.49
CA LEU A 65 1.15 -7.72 8.38
C LEU A 65 2.37 -7.02 8.97
N ARG A 66 3.08 -6.22 8.17
CA ARG A 66 4.22 -5.44 8.66
C ARG A 66 3.79 -4.40 9.70
N ILE A 67 2.72 -3.66 9.44
CA ILE A 67 2.16 -2.69 10.39
C ILE A 67 1.76 -3.36 11.71
N ILE A 68 1.07 -4.50 11.64
CA ILE A 68 0.69 -5.28 12.83
C ILE A 68 1.94 -5.79 13.58
N GLY A 69 2.96 -6.25 12.86
CA GLY A 69 4.21 -6.71 13.43
C GLY A 69 4.96 -5.61 14.19
N GLU A 70 5.00 -4.39 13.66
CA GLU A 70 5.60 -3.23 14.31
C GLU A 70 4.76 -2.74 15.50
N ALA A 71 3.43 -2.71 15.37
CA ALA A 71 2.52 -2.34 16.46
C ALA A 71 2.64 -3.26 17.68
N ARG A 72 2.98 -4.54 17.48
CA ARG A 72 3.18 -5.54 18.55
C ARG A 72 4.59 -5.53 19.15
N ARG A 73 5.56 -4.84 18.53
CA ARG A 73 6.93 -4.68 19.06
C ARG A 73 7.09 -3.46 19.99
N ASN A 74 6.09 -2.58 20.04
CA ASN A 74 5.91 -1.55 21.08
C ASN A 74 5.07 -2.09 22.24
#